data_AF-A0A831KK62-F1
#
_entry.id   AF-A0A831KK62-F1
#
_cell.length_a   1.000
_cell.length_b   1.000
_cell.length_c   1.000
_cell.angle_alpha   90.00
_cell.angle_beta   90.00
_cell.angle_gamma   90.00
#
_symmetry.space_group_name_H-M   'P 1'
#
loop_
_entity.id
_entity.type
_entity.pdbx_description
1 polymer ?
#
loop_
_entity_poly.entity_id
_entity_poly.type
_entity_poly.pdbx_seq_one_letter_code
_entity_poly.pdbx_strand_id
1 'polypeptide(L)'
;GLVYGVKSELDMGKNYGYLVIWAGTDTSKVEEVKKICLDEFEKMGEISELELKEAKIQVVGNRKVESEGSSESAVGLIMEEIVGDAKDYYDYAAKINSVSLDDIKKLAEKSEFASFSLGP
;
A
#
# COMPACT_ATOMS: atom_id res chain seq x y z
N GLY A 1 -22.28 6.62 -6.98
CA GLY A 1 -21.01 6.25 -6.35
C GLY A 1 -21.25 6.09 -4.86
N LEU A 2 -20.63 5.08 -4.24
CA LEU A 2 -20.81 4.79 -2.80
C LEU A 2 -19.91 5.65 -1.91
N VAL A 3 -18.82 6.20 -2.45
CA VAL A 3 -17.81 6.95 -1.70
C VAL A 3 -17.48 8.27 -2.39
N TYR A 4 -17.11 9.29 -1.62
CA TYR A 4 -16.54 10.55 -2.10
C TYR A 4 -15.04 10.41 -2.40
N GLY A 5 -14.38 9.46 -1.73
CA GLY A 5 -12.98 9.13 -1.94
C GLY A 5 -12.66 7.79 -1.28
N VAL A 6 -11.73 7.05 -1.88
CA VAL A 6 -11.18 5.81 -1.34
C VAL A 6 -9.68 5.79 -1.64
N LYS A 7 -8.87 5.37 -0.67
CA LYS A 7 -7.43 5.17 -0.84
C LYS A 7 -6.94 4.02 0.03
N SER A 8 -5.83 3.42 -0.36
CA SER A 8 -5.05 2.56 0.51
C SER A 8 -3.75 3.24 0.90
N GLU A 9 -3.25 2.95 2.09
CA GLU A 9 -2.00 3.49 2.60
C GLU A 9 -1.27 2.43 3.42
N LEU A 10 0.03 2.31 3.19
CA LEU A 10 0.90 1.40 3.91
C LEU A 10 1.76 2.23 4.87
N ASP A 11 1.63 1.98 6.17
CA ASP A 11 2.51 2.56 7.18
C ASP A 11 3.32 1.43 7.81
N MET A 12 4.63 1.61 7.83
CA MET A 12 5.59 0.63 8.30
C MET A 12 6.67 1.32 9.13
N GLY A 13 6.98 0.73 10.27
CA GLY A 13 8.14 1.08 11.08
C GLY A 13 8.97 -0.15 11.39
N LYS A 14 9.98 0.01 12.23
CA LYS A 14 10.93 -1.06 12.56
C LYS A 14 10.28 -2.34 13.10
N ASN A 15 9.20 -2.19 13.89
CA ASN A 15 8.55 -3.30 14.60
C ASN A 15 7.03 -3.35 14.35
N TYR A 16 6.52 -2.63 13.35
CA TYR A 16 5.10 -2.62 13.02
C TYR A 16 4.89 -2.41 11.52
N GLY A 17 3.76 -2.86 11.00
CA GLY A 17 3.31 -2.54 9.66
C GLY A 17 1.82 -2.80 9.54
N TYR A 18 1.09 -1.89 8.91
CA TYR A 18 -0.34 -2.06 8.65
C TYR A 18 -0.73 -1.40 7.33
N LEU A 19 -1.70 -2.01 6.65
CA LEU A 19 -2.35 -1.45 5.47
C LEU A 19 -3.70 -0.89 5.90
N VAL A 20 -3.96 0.37 5.59
CA VAL A 20 -5.25 1.02 5.81
C VAL A 20 -5.98 1.14 4.49
N ILE A 21 -7.25 0.76 4.46
CA ILE A 21 -8.19 1.20 3.43
C ILE A 21 -9.04 2.30 4.04
N TRP A 22 -8.93 3.51 3.52
CA TRP A 22 -9.73 4.66 3.95
C TRP A 22 -10.81 4.94 2.90
N ALA A 23 -12.04 5.16 3.37
CA ALA A 23 -13.16 5.54 2.51
C ALA A 23 -14.02 6.61 3.19
N GLY A 24 -14.35 7.66 2.44
CA GLY A 24 -15.35 8.66 2.83
C GLY A 24 -16.70 8.32 2.24
N THR A 25 -17.72 8.06 3.07
CA THR A 25 -19.07 7.66 2.62
C THR A 25 -20.17 8.22 3.55
N ASP A 26 -21.41 8.09 3.12
CA ASP A 26 -22.59 8.38 3.95
C ASP A 26 -22.75 7.33 5.07
N THR A 27 -23.25 7.76 6.23
CA THR A 27 -23.42 6.86 7.40
C THR A 27 -24.31 5.65 7.10
N SER A 28 -25.30 5.77 6.21
CA SER A 28 -26.17 4.66 5.79
C SER A 28 -25.47 3.61 4.92
N LYS A 29 -24.25 3.89 4.45
CA LYS A 29 -23.49 3.09 3.49
C LYS A 29 -22.23 2.45 4.04
N VAL A 30 -21.89 2.68 5.31
CA VAL A 30 -20.66 2.20 5.94
C VAL A 30 -20.47 0.68 5.79
N GLU A 31 -21.49 -0.12 6.11
CA GLU A 31 -21.35 -1.58 6.04
C GLU A 31 -21.26 -2.11 4.60
N GLU A 32 -21.97 -1.48 3.66
CA GLU A 32 -21.89 -1.82 2.23
C GLU A 32 -20.48 -1.54 1.69
N VAL A 33 -19.93 -0.36 2.01
CA VAL A 33 -18.58 0.03 1.61
C VAL A 33 -17.52 -0.86 2.25
N LYS A 34 -17.62 -1.14 3.55
CA LYS A 34 -16.70 -2.01 4.28
C LYS A 34 -16.64 -3.40 3.67
N LYS A 35 -17.80 -4.00 3.39
CA LYS A 35 -17.89 -5.31 2.73
C LYS A 35 -17.18 -5.30 1.38
N ILE A 36 -17.46 -4.30 0.54
CA ILE A 36 -16.84 -4.19 -0.80
C ILE A 36 -15.32 -4.04 -0.70
N CYS A 37 -14.82 -3.22 0.24
CA CYS A 37 -13.38 -3.05 0.43
C CYS A 37 -12.68 -4.37 0.83
N LEU A 38 -13.31 -5.17 1.69
CA LEU A 38 -12.78 -6.47 2.10
C LEU A 38 -12.87 -7.49 0.97
N ASP A 39 -14.01 -7.59 0.29
CA ASP A 39 -14.19 -8.47 -0.87
C ASP A 39 -13.15 -8.16 -1.97
N GLU A 40 -12.79 -6.89 -2.17
CA GLU A 40 -11.76 -6.50 -3.14
C GLU A 40 -10.35 -6.83 -2.66
N PHE A 41 -10.07 -6.68 -1.36
CA PHE A 41 -8.77 -7.06 -0.79
C PHE A 41 -8.55 -8.58 -0.87
N GLU A 42 -9.58 -9.40 -0.69
CA GLU A 42 -9.50 -10.86 -0.82
C GLU A 42 -9.09 -11.30 -2.23
N LYS A 43 -9.49 -10.54 -3.27
CA LYS A 43 -9.09 -10.81 -4.66
C LYS A 43 -7.61 -10.57 -4.95
N MET A 44 -6.85 -9.99 -4.02
CA MET A 44 -5.41 -9.84 -4.16
C MET A 44 -4.69 -11.18 -4.32
N GLY A 45 -5.28 -12.28 -3.84
CA GLY A 45 -4.78 -13.64 -4.07
C GLY A 45 -4.95 -14.15 -5.52
N GLU A 46 -5.74 -13.45 -6.33
CA GLU A 46 -6.12 -13.87 -7.69
C GLU A 46 -5.53 -12.96 -8.78
N ILE A 47 -4.69 -11.98 -8.42
CA ILE A 47 -4.13 -11.05 -9.41
C ILE A 47 -3.29 -11.79 -10.46
N SER A 48 -3.25 -11.22 -11.64
CA SER A 48 -2.49 -11.70 -12.78
C SER A 48 -1.06 -11.15 -12.80
N GLU A 49 -0.19 -11.81 -13.57
CA GLU A 49 1.16 -11.30 -13.88
C GLU A 49 1.13 -9.93 -14.56
N LEU A 50 0.08 -9.64 -15.34
CA LEU A 50 -0.09 -8.34 -15.99
C LEU A 50 -0.38 -7.25 -14.97
N GLU A 51 -1.32 -7.49 -14.05
CA GLU A 51 -1.65 -6.54 -12.97
C GLU A 51 -0.45 -6.30 -12.06
N LEU A 52 0.30 -7.35 -11.69
CA LEU A 52 1.53 -7.20 -10.91
C LEU A 52 2.57 -6.33 -11.65
N LYS A 53 2.74 -6.56 -12.96
CA LYS A 53 3.65 -5.76 -13.78
C LYS A 53 3.24 -4.29 -13.83
N GLU A 54 1.95 -4.01 -14.03
CA GLU A 54 1.42 -2.65 -14.06
C GLU A 54 1.57 -1.95 -12.70
N ALA A 55 1.27 -2.65 -11.60
CA ALA A 55 1.45 -2.15 -10.24
C ALA A 55 2.92 -1.79 -9.96
N LYS A 56 3.88 -2.65 -10.34
CA LYS A 56 5.32 -2.36 -10.20
C LYS A 56 5.74 -1.10 -10.95
N ILE A 57 5.24 -0.92 -12.17
CA ILE A 57 5.52 0.29 -12.97
C ILE A 57 5.01 1.53 -12.22
N GLN A 58 3.80 1.49 -11.69
CA GLN A 58 3.22 2.61 -10.96
C GLN A 58 4.00 2.93 -9.68
N VAL A 59 4.31 1.92 -8.86
CA VAL A 59 5.04 2.10 -7.58
C VAL A 59 6.45 2.66 -7.81
N VAL A 60 7.21 2.09 -8.75
CA VAL A 60 8.55 2.58 -9.09
C VAL A 60 8.49 3.98 -9.73
N GLY A 61 7.50 4.22 -10.58
CA GLY A 61 7.28 5.52 -11.21
C GLY A 61 7.00 6.62 -10.20
N ASN A 62 6.08 6.38 -9.26
CA ASN A 62 5.76 7.33 -8.19
C ASN A 62 6.99 7.65 -7.33
N ARG A 63 7.73 6.62 -6.91
CA ARG A 63 8.96 6.82 -6.13
C ARG A 63 9.98 7.68 -6.88
N LYS A 64 10.10 7.51 -8.20
CA LYS A 64 11.00 8.33 -9.01
C LYS A 64 10.60 9.79 -9.01
N VAL A 65 9.31 10.09 -9.19
CA VAL A 65 8.78 11.47 -9.15
C VAL A 65 8.99 12.09 -7.77
N GLU A 66 8.69 11.35 -6.69
CA GLU A 66 8.90 11.80 -5.31
C GLU A 66 10.38 12.11 -5.01
N SER A 67 11.30 11.38 -5.65
CA SER A 67 12.74 11.52 -5.45
C SER A 67 13.38 12.63 -6.29
N GLU A 68 12.61 13.40 -7.08
CA GLU A 68 13.16 14.53 -7.85
C GLU A 68 13.53 15.72 -6.96
N GLY A 69 12.87 15.84 -5.81
CA GLY A 69 13.16 16.85 -4.80
C GLY A 69 14.31 16.44 -3.88
N SER A 70 15.21 17.38 -3.59
CA SER A 70 16.37 17.13 -2.71
C SER A 70 15.97 16.96 -1.25
N SER A 71 14.92 17.66 -0.80
CA SER A 71 14.39 17.55 0.56
C SER A 71 13.74 16.19 0.78
N GLU A 72 12.92 15.74 -0.17
CA GLU A 72 12.23 14.46 -0.18
C GLU A 72 13.25 13.32 -0.21
N SER A 73 14.29 13.44 -1.04
CA SER A 73 15.39 12.48 -1.08
C SER A 73 16.17 12.41 0.24
N ALA A 74 16.45 13.55 0.87
CA ALA A 74 17.13 13.60 2.16
C ALA A 74 16.29 12.93 3.27
N VAL A 75 14.99 13.20 3.31
CA VAL A 75 14.06 12.54 4.25
C VAL A 75 14.03 11.04 4.00
N GLY A 76 13.96 10.61 2.74
CA GLY A 76 13.98 9.18 2.39
C GLY A 76 15.23 8.45 2.88
N LEU A 77 16.42 9.02 2.67
CA LEU A 77 17.68 8.47 3.16
C LEU A 77 17.71 8.35 4.69
N ILE A 78 17.22 9.37 5.40
CA ILE A 78 17.12 9.36 6.86
C ILE A 78 16.18 8.24 7.34
N MET A 79 15.03 8.06 6.67
CA MET A 79 14.08 7.01 7.04
C MET A 79 14.66 5.61 6.83
N GLU A 80 15.37 5.37 5.73
CA GLU A 80 16.05 4.10 5.46
C GLU A 80 17.15 3.82 6.52
N GLU A 81 17.91 4.83 6.93
CA GLU A 81 18.92 4.68 8.01
C GLU A 81 18.29 4.39 9.38
N ILE A 82 17.14 4.98 9.70
CA ILE A 82 16.43 4.72 10.96
C ILE A 82 15.99 3.25 11.05
N VAL A 83 15.58 2.67 9.91
CA VAL A 83 15.08 1.30 9.84
C VAL A 83 16.22 0.29 9.66
N GLY A 84 17.26 0.64 8.89
CA GLY A 84 18.35 -0.25 8.48
C GLY A 84 19.59 0.50 7.98
N ASP A 85 19.76 0.60 6.66
CA ASP A 85 20.93 1.19 5.99
C ASP A 85 20.45 2.17 4.91
N ALA A 86 20.91 3.42 4.94
CA ALA A 86 20.56 4.44 3.95
C ALA A 86 20.78 4.01 2.48
N LYS A 87 21.70 3.07 2.21
CA LYS A 87 21.95 2.55 0.85
C LYS A 87 20.73 1.87 0.24
N ASP A 88 19.86 1.31 1.07
CA ASP A 88 18.63 0.65 0.63
C ASP A 88 17.69 1.59 -0.14
N TYR A 89 17.81 2.90 0.09
CA TYR A 89 17.12 3.94 -0.68
C TYR A 89 17.31 3.77 -2.20
N TYR A 90 18.53 3.42 -2.62
CA TYR A 90 18.89 3.31 -4.05
C TYR A 90 18.46 1.97 -4.67
N ASP A 91 18.23 0.95 -3.85
CA ASP A 91 17.85 -0.39 -4.29
C ASP A 91 16.33 -0.57 -4.41
N TYR A 92 15.53 0.48 -4.08
CA TYR A 92 14.07 0.43 -4.07
C TYR A 92 13.47 -0.21 -5.31
N ALA A 93 13.86 0.26 -6.51
CA ALA A 93 13.31 -0.26 -7.76
C ALA A 93 13.70 -1.74 -8.00
N ALA A 94 14.91 -2.15 -7.61
CA ALA A 94 15.33 -3.54 -7.73
C ALA A 94 14.53 -4.44 -6.77
N LYS A 95 14.34 -4.00 -5.53
CA LYS A 95 13.54 -4.71 -4.52
C LYS A 95 12.09 -4.87 -4.97
N ILE A 96 11.43 -3.80 -5.41
CA ILE A 96 10.05 -3.87 -5.95
C ILE A 96 9.96 -4.82 -7.15
N ASN A 97 10.92 -4.77 -8.07
CA ASN A 97 10.90 -5.66 -9.24
C ASN A 97 11.12 -7.13 -8.90
N SER A 98 11.82 -7.43 -7.80
CA SER A 98 12.04 -8.80 -7.32
C SER A 98 10.81 -9.48 -6.70
N VAL A 99 9.77 -8.71 -6.34
CA VAL A 99 8.53 -9.25 -5.76
C VAL A 99 7.85 -10.18 -6.75
N SER A 100 7.60 -11.42 -6.36
CA SER A 100 6.92 -12.41 -7.20
C SER A 100 5.40 -12.36 -7.02
N LEU A 101 4.68 -12.99 -7.94
CA LEU A 101 3.24 -13.18 -7.80
C LEU A 101 2.91 -14.03 -6.56
N ASP A 102 3.73 -15.03 -6.26
CA ASP A 102 3.56 -15.90 -5.09
C ASP A 102 3.74 -15.13 -3.77
N ASP A 103 4.63 -14.13 -3.72
CA ASP A 103 4.78 -13.26 -2.55
C ASP A 103 3.48 -12.49 -2.25
N ILE A 104 2.82 -11.99 -3.29
CA ILE A 104 1.54 -11.27 -3.16
C ILE A 104 0.45 -12.23 -2.67
N LYS A 105 0.33 -13.40 -3.30
CA LYS A 105 -0.67 -14.41 -2.93
C LYS A 105 -0.53 -14.84 -1.47
N LYS A 106 0.70 -15.11 -1.05
CA LYS A 106 1.02 -15.47 0.33
C LYS A 106 0.70 -14.34 1.32
N LEU A 107 0.87 -13.08 0.91
CA LEU A 107 0.51 -11.95 1.75
C LEU A 107 -1.01 -11.78 1.85
N ALA A 108 -1.74 -12.00 0.74
CA ALA A 108 -3.20 -11.90 0.67
C ALA A 108 -3.93 -12.94 1.54
N GLU A 109 -3.30 -14.09 1.83
CA GLU A 109 -3.83 -15.08 2.77
C GLU A 109 -3.99 -14.55 4.22
N LYS A 110 -3.32 -13.44 4.58
CA LYS A 110 -3.44 -12.82 5.90
C LYS A 110 -4.68 -11.91 5.92
N SER A 111 -5.67 -12.30 6.70
CA SER A 111 -7.01 -11.69 6.69
C SER A 111 -7.42 -10.99 7.98
N GLU A 112 -6.52 -10.84 8.95
CA GLU A 112 -6.84 -10.11 10.18
C GLU A 112 -6.95 -8.62 9.88
N PHE A 113 -8.13 -8.04 10.12
CA PHE A 113 -8.35 -6.62 10.01
C PHE A 113 -9.11 -6.08 11.22
N ALA A 114 -8.89 -4.80 11.51
CA ALA A 114 -9.75 -4.01 12.37
C ALA A 114 -10.49 -2.99 11.51
N SER A 115 -11.69 -2.60 11.93
CA SER A 115 -12.44 -1.55 11.26
C SER A 115 -12.90 -0.51 12.27
N PHE A 116 -12.92 0.74 11.84
CA PHE A 116 -13.39 1.87 12.63
C PHE A 116 -14.10 2.84 11.71
N SER A 117 -15.15 3.49 12.23
CA SER A 117 -15.93 4.46 11.46
C SER A 117 -16.24 5.66 12.35
N LEU A 118 -15.93 6.85 11.83
CA LEU A 118 -16.23 8.12 12.48
C LEU A 118 -17.52 8.68 11.87
N GLY A 119 -18.51 8.92 12.72
CA GLY A 119 -19.74 9.62 12.36
C GLY A 119 -19.99 10.78 13.33
N PRO A 120 -20.80 11.78 12.94
CA PRO A 120 -21.38 12.73 13.88
C PRO A 120 -22.27 12.06 14.94
#